data_AF-X0WGN7-F1
#
_entry.id   AF-X0WGN7-F1
#
_cell.length_a   1.000
_cell.length_b   1.000
_cell.length_c   1.000
_cell.angle_alpha   90.00
_cell.angle_beta   90.00
_cell.angle_gamma   90.00
#
_symmetry.space_group_name_H-M   'P 1'
#
loop_
_entity.id
_entity.type
_entity.pdbx_description
1 polymer ?
#
loop_
_entity_poly.entity_id
_entity_poly.type
_entity_poly.pdbx_seq_one_letter_code
_entity_poly.pdbx_strand_id
1 'polypeptide(L)'
;MLLVSEGANMPTVPEGVDIFLQEKLLYGPGKAANAGGVSVSGLEMTQNSMRLVWTREEVDNRLKMIMKSIHQTSLEAAEQYGTPGNYVNGANIAGF
;
A
#
# COMPACT_ATOMS: atom_id res chain seq x y z
N MET A 1 1.44 20.84 0.88
CA MET A 1 1.83 19.60 0.17
C MET A 1 0.56 18.78 -0.04
N LEU A 2 0.30 18.35 -1.27
CA LEU A 2 -0.93 17.61 -1.63
C LEU A 2 -0.58 16.13 -1.86
N LEU A 3 -1.48 15.24 -1.46
CA LEU A 3 -1.36 13.79 -1.61
C LEU A 3 -2.59 13.24 -2.32
N VAL A 4 -2.38 12.41 -3.34
CA VAL A 4 -3.42 11.57 -3.94
C VAL A 4 -3.15 10.13 -3.50
N SER A 5 -4.15 9.46 -2.93
CA SER A 5 -4.05 8.07 -2.47
C SER A 5 -5.25 7.28 -2.97
N GLU A 6 -5.01 6.24 -3.76
CA GLU A 6 -6.08 5.51 -4.42
C GLU A 6 -6.74 4.49 -3.48
N GLY A 7 -7.99 4.74 -3.09
CA GLY A 7 -8.80 3.76 -2.36
C GLY A 7 -9.46 2.71 -3.27
N ALA A 8 -9.85 3.10 -4.48
CA ALA A 8 -10.41 2.19 -5.49
C ALA A 8 -9.30 1.47 -6.26
N ASN A 9 -9.66 0.48 -7.08
CA ASN A 9 -8.71 -0.22 -7.94
C ASN A 9 -8.51 0.52 -9.26
N MET A 10 -7.32 1.08 -9.47
CA MET A 10 -6.94 1.86 -10.67
C MET A 10 -7.96 2.95 -11.07
N PRO A 11 -8.36 3.86 -10.16
CA PRO A 11 -9.27 4.96 -10.50
C PRO A 11 -8.61 6.04 -11.36
N THR A 12 -7.29 6.19 -11.31
CA THR A 12 -6.55 7.18 -12.10
C THR A 12 -6.07 6.54 -13.40
N VAL A 13 -6.33 7.21 -14.54
CA VAL A 13 -5.75 6.80 -15.83
C VAL A 13 -4.23 7.03 -15.83
N PRO A 14 -3.44 6.25 -16.59
CA PRO A 14 -1.98 6.36 -16.59
C PRO A 14 -1.45 7.78 -16.82
N GLU A 15 -2.05 8.53 -17.74
CA GLU A 15 -1.66 9.91 -18.04
C GLU A 15 -1.85 10.84 -16.83
N GLY A 16 -2.85 10.57 -15.98
CA GLY A 16 -3.06 11.31 -14.73
C GLY A 16 -1.98 11.00 -13.69
N VAL A 17 -1.54 9.75 -13.61
CA VAL A 17 -0.43 9.35 -12.74
C VAL A 17 0.85 10.06 -13.15
N ASP A 18 1.14 10.13 -14.45
CA ASP A 18 2.31 10.83 -14.98
C ASP A 18 2.31 12.31 -14.59
N ILE A 19 1.16 12.98 -14.68
CA ILE A 19 1.00 14.38 -14.24
C ILE A 19 1.31 14.50 -12.74
N PHE A 20 0.78 13.61 -11.89
CA PHE A 20 1.05 13.68 -10.45
C PHE A 20 2.54 13.53 -10.13
N LEU A 21 3.24 12.62 -10.81
CA LEU A 21 4.67 12.40 -10.62
C LEU A 21 5.50 13.58 -11.14
N GLN A 22 5.15 14.13 -12.31
CA GLN A 22 5.84 15.30 -12.90
C GLN A 22 5.71 16.55 -12.03
N GLU A 23 4.51 16.79 -11.49
CA GLU A 23 4.22 17.90 -10.58
C GLU A 23 4.75 17.66 -9.14
N LYS A 24 5.45 16.55 -8.92
CA LYS A 24 6.02 16.15 -7.61
C LYS A 24 4.97 16.09 -6.50
N LEU A 25 3.74 15.72 -6.86
CA LEU A 25 2.70 15.40 -5.89
C LEU A 25 3.02 14.06 -5.23
N LEU A 26 2.68 13.92 -3.95
CA LEU A 26 2.73 12.62 -3.33
C LEU A 26 1.63 11.75 -3.93
N TYR A 27 1.99 10.54 -4.35
CA TYR A 27 1.06 9.62 -5.00
C TYR A 27 1.16 8.22 -4.38
N GLY A 28 0.05 7.73 -3.83
CA GLY A 28 -0.10 6.39 -3.28
C GLY A 28 -0.91 5.49 -4.22
N PRO A 29 -0.28 4.54 -4.94
CA PRO A 29 -0.99 3.69 -5.91
C PRO A 29 -1.92 2.70 -5.21
N GLY A 30 -3.02 2.36 -5.87
CA GLY A 30 -4.08 1.52 -5.29
C GLY A 30 -3.54 0.20 -4.73
N LYS A 31 -2.68 -0.49 -5.48
CA LYS A 31 -2.08 -1.77 -5.04
C LYS A 31 -1.39 -1.74 -3.67
N ALA A 32 -0.93 -0.57 -3.23
CA ALA A 32 -0.35 -0.38 -1.90
C ALA A 32 -1.36 0.27 -0.95
N ALA A 33 -2.02 1.35 -1.37
CA ALA A 33 -2.92 2.13 -0.53
C ALA A 33 -4.19 1.38 -0.11
N ASN A 34 -4.76 0.54 -0.98
CA ASN A 34 -5.99 -0.22 -0.73
C ASN A 34 -5.74 -1.68 -0.27
N ALA A 35 -4.47 -2.08 -0.11
CA ALA A 35 -4.07 -3.44 0.28
C ALA A 35 -4.60 -3.88 1.65
N GLY A 36 -5.12 -2.95 2.46
CA GLY A 36 -5.72 -3.23 3.76
C GLY A 36 -6.86 -4.25 3.70
N GLY A 37 -7.70 -4.22 2.65
CA GLY A 37 -8.82 -5.18 2.52
C GLY A 37 -8.34 -6.63 2.38
N VAL A 38 -7.36 -6.86 1.50
CA VAL A 38 -6.73 -8.18 1.33
C VAL A 38 -5.97 -8.59 2.58
N SER A 39 -5.29 -7.64 3.23
CA SER A 39 -4.55 -7.88 4.47
C SER A 39 -5.46 -8.38 5.60
N VAL A 40 -6.61 -7.74 5.82
CA VAL A 40 -7.59 -8.18 6.82
C VAL A 40 -8.20 -9.52 6.45
N SER A 41 -8.41 -9.80 5.16
CA SER A 41 -8.87 -11.13 4.70
C SER A 41 -7.84 -12.22 5.06
N GLY A 42 -6.53 -11.95 4.91
CA GLY A 42 -5.48 -12.87 5.38
C GLY A 42 -5.44 -13.05 6.90
N LEU A 43 -5.72 -11.98 7.66
CA LEU A 43 -5.87 -12.06 9.11
C LEU A 43 -7.10 -12.90 9.51
N GLU A 44 -8.21 -12.82 8.77
CA GLU A 44 -9.40 -13.65 8.96
C GLU A 44 -9.07 -15.14 8.73
N MET A 45 -8.38 -15.47 7.63
CA MET A 45 -7.94 -16.85 7.36
C MET A 45 -7.02 -17.40 8.48
N THR A 46 -6.18 -16.55 9.06
CA THR A 46 -5.31 -16.92 10.19
C THR A 46 -6.13 -17.22 11.44
N GLN A 47 -7.08 -16.34 11.79
CA GLN A 47 -8.02 -16.56 12.92
C GLN A 47 -8.80 -17.87 12.77
N ASN A 48 -9.33 -18.14 11.56
CA ASN A 48 -10.04 -19.38 11.25
C ASN A 48 -9.16 -20.62 11.44
N SER A 49 -7.91 -20.56 10.98
CA SER A 49 -6.95 -21.68 11.14
C SER A 49 -6.56 -21.91 12.60
N MET A 50 -6.44 -20.85 13.40
CA MET A 50 -6.12 -20.91 14.82
C MET A 50 -7.33 -21.20 15.72
N ARG A 51 -8.56 -21.11 15.19
CA ARG A 51 -9.83 -21.21 15.93
C ARG A 51 -9.93 -20.22 17.09
N LEU A 52 -9.43 -19.01 16.86
CA LEU A 52 -9.38 -17.90 17.81
C LEU A 52 -9.92 -16.65 17.11
N VAL A 53 -10.71 -15.87 17.83
CA VAL A 53 -11.16 -14.54 17.38
C VAL A 53 -10.33 -13.50 18.11
N TRP A 54 -9.74 -12.57 17.34
CA TRP A 54 -9.08 -11.39 17.88
C TRP A 54 -10.08 -10.27 18.10
N THR A 55 -9.77 -9.41 19.06
CA THR A 55 -10.48 -8.17 19.26
C THR A 55 -10.27 -7.24 18.06
N ARG A 56 -11.18 -6.27 17.89
CA ARG A 56 -11.04 -5.20 16.89
C ARG A 56 -9.71 -4.46 17.01
N GLU A 57 -9.24 -4.21 18.23
CA GLU A 57 -7.99 -3.50 18.50
C GLU A 57 -6.77 -4.29 18.04
N GLU A 58 -6.75 -5.61 18.29
CA GLU A 58 -5.68 -6.49 17.81
C GLU A 58 -5.64 -6.54 16.28
N VAL A 59 -6.80 -6.64 15.61
CA VAL A 59 -6.87 -6.61 14.14
C VAL A 59 -6.39 -5.26 13.60
N ASP A 60 -6.82 -4.15 14.19
CA ASP A 60 -6.42 -2.80 13.77
C ASP A 60 -4.90 -2.56 13.97
N ASN A 61 -4.34 -3.02 15.08
CA ASN A 61 -2.90 -2.92 15.33
C ASN A 61 -2.08 -3.75 14.33
N ARG A 62 -2.54 -4.96 14.00
CA ARG A 62 -1.93 -5.80 12.96
C ARG A 62 -2.03 -5.14 11.59
N LEU A 63 -3.19 -4.61 11.23
CA LEU A 63 -3.39 -3.89 9.97
C LEU A 63 -2.44 -2.68 9.87
N LYS A 64 -2.31 -1.86 10.92
CA LYS A 64 -1.37 -0.73 10.94
C LYS A 64 0.07 -1.17 10.73
N MET A 65 0.48 -2.29 11.33
CA MET A 65 1.83 -2.84 11.11
C MET A 65 2.03 -3.26 9.64
N ILE A 66 1.05 -3.95 9.05
CA ILE A 66 1.10 -4.37 7.64
C ILE A 66 1.19 -3.15 6.71
N MET A 67 0.32 -2.15 6.89
CA MET A 67 0.32 -0.95 6.04
C MET A 67 1.63 -0.15 6.17
N LYS A 68 2.21 -0.06 7.37
CA LYS A 68 3.54 0.53 7.58
C LYS A 68 4.64 -0.25 6.87
N SER A 69 4.56 -1.59 6.89
CA SER A 69 5.49 -2.44 6.16
C SER A 69 5.40 -2.20 4.66
N ILE A 70 4.19 -2.19 4.09
CA ILE A 70 3.97 -1.92 2.65
C ILE A 70 4.56 -0.57 2.24
N HIS A 71 4.32 0.46 3.06
CA HIS A 71 4.89 1.80 2.86
C HIS A 71 6.42 1.77 2.86
N GLN A 72 7.03 1.16 3.88
CA GLN A 72 8.49 1.08 4.02
C GLN A 72 9.12 0.31 2.86
N THR A 73 8.59 -0.87 2.53
CA THR A 73 9.12 -1.69 1.42
C THR A 73 8.98 -0.99 0.08
N SER A 74 7.89 -0.24 -0.15
CA SER A 74 7.73 0.56 -1.37
C SER A 74 8.79 1.65 -1.47
N LEU A 75 9.08 2.36 -0.37
CA LEU A 75 10.11 3.41 -0.35
C LEU A 75 11.50 2.83 -0.61
N GLU A 76 11.86 1.77 0.11
CA GLU A 76 13.17 1.10 -0.01
C GLU A 76 13.39 0.58 -1.44
N ALA A 77 12.39 -0.09 -2.02
CA ALA A 77 12.47 -0.57 -3.39
C ALA A 77 12.61 0.59 -4.40
N ALA A 78 11.85 1.68 -4.21
CA ALA A 78 11.96 2.84 -5.10
C ALA A 78 13.36 3.48 -5.04
N GLU A 79 13.94 3.59 -3.84
CA GLU A 79 15.28 4.12 -3.62
C GLU A 79 16.37 3.21 -4.18
N GLN A 80 16.30 1.90 -3.92
CA GLN A 80 17.25 0.91 -4.41
C GLN A 80 17.34 0.87 -5.95
N TYR A 81 16.23 1.14 -6.64
CA TYR A 81 16.15 1.12 -8.10
C TYR A 81 16.23 2.53 -8.73
N GLY A 82 16.70 3.52 -7.99
CA GLY A 82 17.05 4.84 -8.52
C GLY A 82 15.88 5.78 -8.79
N THR A 83 14.71 5.50 -8.20
CA THR A 83 13.50 6.34 -8.33
C THR A 83 12.94 6.74 -6.95
N PRO A 84 13.75 7.37 -6.07
CA PRO A 84 13.38 7.63 -4.68
C PRO A 84 12.07 8.42 -4.58
N GLY A 85 11.18 7.97 -3.70
CA GLY A 85 9.84 8.57 -3.50
C GLY A 85 8.79 8.20 -4.55
N ASN A 86 9.13 7.45 -5.60
CA ASN A 86 8.17 6.96 -6.58
C ASN A 86 7.51 5.65 -6.09
N TYR A 87 6.36 5.77 -5.45
CA TYR A 87 5.60 4.61 -4.94
C TYR A 87 5.04 3.72 -6.05
N VAL A 88 4.85 4.22 -7.28
CA VAL A 88 4.42 3.36 -8.40
C VAL A 88 5.49 2.33 -8.69
N ASN A 89 6.73 2.78 -8.86
CA ASN A 89 7.87 1.89 -9.06
C ASN A 89 8.10 1.02 -7.83
N GLY A 90 8.17 1.65 -6.65
CA GLY A 90 8.40 0.96 -5.39
C GLY A 90 7.42 -0.19 -5.13
N ALA A 91 6.11 0.08 -5.24
CA ALA A 91 5.08 -0.94 -5.01
C ALA A 91 5.03 -2.00 -6.11
N ASN A 92 5.43 -1.69 -7.34
CA ASN A 92 5.56 -2.67 -8.42
C ASN A 92 6.74 -3.61 -8.19
N ILE A 93 7.91 -3.05 -7.84
CA ILE A 93 9.15 -3.81 -7.62
C ILE A 93 9.04 -4.67 -6.37
N ALA A 94 8.55 -4.10 -5.26
CA ALA A 94 8.40 -4.83 -4.00
C ALA A 94 7.36 -5.96 -4.07
N GLY A 95 6.38 -5.84 -4.96
CA GLY A 95 5.28 -6.80 -5.09
C GLY A 95 5.47 -7.88 -6.16
N PHE A 96 6.54 -7.81 -6.96
CA PHE A 96 6.88 -8.79 -8.00
C PHE A 96 7.96 -9.75 -7.49
#